data_AF-E5XTW1-F1
#
_entry.id   AF-E5XTW1-F1
#
_cell.length_a   1.000
_cell.length_b   1.000
_cell.length_c   1.000
_cell.angle_alpha   90.00
_cell.angle_beta   90.00
_cell.angle_gamma   90.00
#
_symmetry.space_group_name_H-M   'P 1'
#
loop_
_entity.id
_entity.type
_entity.pdbx_description
1 polymer ?
#
loop_
_entity_poly.entity_id
_entity_poly.type
_entity_poly.pdbx_seq_one_letter_code
_entity_poly.pdbx_strand_id
1 'polypeptide(L)'
;MVVEDSSVPWTQRWQVWVCVLALAAAATVGGLALASRNAPAPPAPALHLGNLAKLPDGQFMDFLPTRADFPKSLTGFVTLTAEQLREQPEQALKTDPPQCDPTSPLRGSAILGEVRTDIVAASSSAYTFAVARESSGQNLVAALREQLDGCSEATLPPAVGGRETRQRKLLVQRLPDPDVGADRSISYAIKIVDASGDGDDDAVLYPPQTHILALAVVRGVALYSLARDTSLVFGADGREQLLSKLVRRIRMY
;
A
#
# COMPACT_ATOMS: atom_id res chain seq x y z
N MET A 1 75.32 -43.97 -3.49
CA MET A 1 73.97 -44.22 -4.01
C MET A 1 73.12 -43.04 -3.61
N VAL A 2 72.58 -42.34 -4.61
CA VAL A 2 71.77 -41.12 -4.47
C VAL A 2 70.34 -41.55 -4.21
N VAL A 3 69.75 -41.13 -3.09
CA VAL A 3 68.29 -41.10 -2.91
C VAL A 3 67.92 -39.80 -2.21
N GLU A 4 67.04 -39.07 -2.89
CA GLU A 4 66.10 -38.05 -2.46
C GLU A 4 66.59 -36.83 -1.66
N ASP A 5 66.43 -35.67 -2.29
CA ASP A 5 65.80 -34.54 -1.60
C ASP A 5 64.78 -33.90 -2.55
N SER A 6 63.49 -34.23 -2.39
CA SER A 6 62.40 -33.49 -3.01
C SER A 6 61.99 -32.35 -2.09
N SER A 7 62.62 -31.19 -2.30
CA SER A 7 62.30 -29.96 -1.60
C SER A 7 60.98 -29.37 -2.13
N VAL A 8 59.83 -29.86 -1.64
CA VAL A 8 58.59 -29.08 -1.75
C VAL A 8 58.51 -28.17 -0.55
N PRO A 9 58.55 -26.84 -0.74
CA PRO A 9 58.56 -25.92 0.38
C PRO A 9 57.24 -26.00 1.15
N TRP A 10 57.36 -26.27 2.46
CA TRP A 10 56.47 -25.95 3.58
C TRP A 10 55.38 -24.88 3.36
N THR A 11 55.61 -23.86 2.53
CA THR A 11 54.63 -22.81 2.19
C THR A 11 53.46 -23.29 1.31
N GLN A 12 53.55 -24.43 0.61
CA GLN A 12 52.44 -24.97 -0.18
C GLN A 12 51.43 -25.81 0.62
N ARG A 13 51.78 -26.28 1.83
CA ARG A 13 50.87 -27.14 2.62
C ARG A 13 49.67 -26.39 3.17
N TRP A 14 49.78 -25.08 3.41
CA TRP A 14 48.71 -24.30 4.04
C TRP A 14 47.62 -23.93 3.03
N GLN A 15 47.96 -23.74 1.76
CA GLN A 15 47.01 -23.44 0.69
C GLN A 15 46.03 -24.60 0.44
N VAL A 16 46.49 -25.84 0.58
CA VAL A 16 45.63 -27.04 0.44
C VAL A 16 44.58 -27.10 1.54
N TRP A 17 44.94 -26.80 2.80
CA TRP A 17 43.99 -26.80 3.91
C TRP A 17 42.98 -25.64 3.85
N VAL A 18 43.41 -24.45 3.40
CA VAL A 18 42.51 -23.29 3.19
C VAL A 18 41.50 -23.58 2.07
N CYS A 19 41.91 -24.21 0.96
CA CYS A 19 40.99 -24.60 -0.11
C CYS A 19 39.99 -25.68 0.35
N VAL A 20 40.42 -26.66 1.15
CA VAL A 20 39.52 -27.70 1.68
C VAL A 20 38.51 -27.13 2.68
N LEU A 21 38.91 -26.20 3.55
CA LEU A 21 38.00 -25.50 4.47
C LEU A 21 37.02 -24.57 3.74
N ALA A 22 37.46 -23.88 2.68
CA ALA A 22 36.60 -23.03 1.86
C ALA A 22 35.55 -23.84 1.06
N LEU A 23 35.93 -25.01 0.55
CA LEU A 23 35.00 -25.92 -0.14
C LEU A 23 34.00 -26.57 0.83
N ALA A 24 34.41 -26.90 2.06
CA ALA A 24 33.50 -27.43 3.08
C ALA A 24 32.47 -26.37 3.54
N ALA A 25 32.89 -25.11 3.71
CA ALA A 25 31.98 -24.02 4.06
C ALA A 25 30.97 -23.71 2.94
N ALA A 26 31.41 -23.72 1.68
CA ALA A 26 30.53 -23.52 0.52
C ALA A 26 29.49 -24.64 0.37
N ALA A 27 29.84 -25.89 0.68
CA ALA A 27 28.89 -27.01 0.66
C ALA A 27 27.83 -26.91 1.76
N THR A 28 28.18 -26.40 2.95
CA THR A 28 27.22 -26.19 4.05
C THR A 28 26.28 -25.01 3.81
N VAL A 29 26.75 -23.92 3.20
CA VAL A 29 25.91 -22.76 2.87
C VAL A 29 25.03 -23.06 1.63
N GLY A 30 25.56 -23.78 0.64
CA GLY A 30 24.79 -24.22 -0.53
C GLY A 30 23.69 -25.23 -0.17
N GLY A 31 23.97 -26.15 0.76
CA GLY A 31 22.97 -27.11 1.26
C GLY A 31 21.81 -26.44 2.01
N LEU A 32 22.10 -25.41 2.81
CA LEU A 32 21.08 -24.63 3.52
C LEU A 32 20.23 -23.77 2.57
N ALA A 33 20.82 -23.21 1.52
CA ALA A 33 20.10 -22.43 0.49
C ALA A 33 19.18 -23.29 -0.41
N LEU A 34 19.52 -24.56 -0.62
CA LEU A 34 18.66 -25.52 -1.33
C LEU A 34 17.56 -26.10 -0.42
N ALA A 35 17.85 -26.32 0.86
CA ALA A 35 16.84 -26.71 1.84
C ALA A 35 15.79 -25.61 2.08
N SER A 36 16.17 -24.33 2.02
CA SER A 36 15.23 -23.20 2.14
C SER A 36 14.35 -22.99 0.91
N ARG A 37 14.77 -23.47 -0.28
CA ARG A 37 13.97 -23.41 -1.51
C ARG A 37 12.92 -24.52 -1.64
N ASN A 38 13.15 -25.65 -0.98
CA ASN A 38 12.22 -26.79 -0.93
C ASN A 38 11.47 -26.87 0.41
N ALA A 39 11.64 -25.88 1.29
CA ALA A 39 10.77 -25.75 2.44
C ALA A 39 9.34 -25.52 1.90
N PRO A 40 8.35 -26.36 2.27
CA PRO A 40 6.97 -26.07 1.94
C PRO A 40 6.69 -24.65 2.42
N ALA A 41 6.08 -23.83 1.56
CA ALA A 41 5.68 -22.49 1.93
C ALA A 41 5.01 -22.58 3.30
N PRO A 42 5.41 -21.74 4.28
CA PRO A 42 4.77 -21.78 5.59
C PRO A 42 3.26 -21.71 5.34
N PRO A 43 2.46 -22.57 6.01
CA PRO A 43 1.02 -22.60 5.78
C PRO A 43 0.54 -21.16 5.88
N ALA A 44 -0.06 -20.66 4.79
CA ALA A 44 -0.57 -19.30 4.74
C ALA A 44 -1.35 -19.09 6.03
N PRO A 45 -1.08 -18.01 6.80
CA PRO A 45 -1.76 -17.80 8.07
C PRO A 45 -3.25 -17.94 7.79
N ALA A 46 -3.90 -18.86 8.49
CA ALA A 46 -5.31 -19.14 8.27
C ALA A 46 -6.05 -17.80 8.36
N LEU A 47 -6.48 -17.29 7.20
CA LEU A 47 -7.19 -16.04 7.12
C LEU A 47 -8.45 -16.26 7.94
N HIS A 48 -8.53 -15.64 9.13
CA HIS A 48 -9.72 -15.66 9.95
C HIS A 48 -10.83 -14.99 9.16
N LEU A 49 -11.54 -15.78 8.35
CA LEU A 49 -12.78 -15.39 7.71
C LEU A 49 -13.76 -15.16 8.83
N GLY A 50 -13.96 -13.90 9.17
CA GLY A 50 -15.08 -13.56 10.02
C GLY A 50 -16.38 -13.89 9.30
N ASN A 51 -17.42 -14.17 10.08
CA ASN A 51 -18.76 -14.42 9.55
C ASN A 51 -19.28 -13.23 8.71
N LEU A 52 -18.66 -12.05 8.83
CA LEU A 52 -19.05 -10.83 8.11
C LEU A 52 -18.84 -10.91 6.60
N ALA A 53 -17.88 -11.71 6.12
CA ALA A 53 -17.73 -11.96 4.68
C ALA A 53 -18.98 -12.63 4.05
N LYS A 54 -19.84 -13.26 4.86
CA LYS A 54 -21.07 -13.93 4.40
C LYS A 54 -22.30 -13.04 4.42
N LEU A 55 -22.19 -11.79 4.89
CA LEU A 55 -23.32 -10.87 4.92
C LEU A 55 -23.78 -10.54 3.49
N PRO A 56 -25.08 -10.25 3.27
CA PRO A 56 -25.56 -9.71 2.00
C PRO A 56 -24.83 -8.41 1.64
N ASP A 57 -24.58 -8.18 0.34
CA ASP A 57 -23.84 -7.02 -0.17
C ASP A 57 -24.38 -5.69 0.39
N GLY A 58 -25.70 -5.54 0.46
CA GLY A 58 -26.35 -4.32 0.97
C GLY A 58 -26.03 -3.99 2.43
N GLN A 59 -25.62 -4.95 3.25
CA GLN A 59 -25.26 -4.71 4.66
C GLN A 59 -23.85 -4.14 4.82
N PHE A 60 -23.01 -4.18 3.79
CA PHE A 60 -21.66 -3.61 3.88
C PHE A 60 -21.68 -2.09 3.99
N MET A 61 -22.76 -1.44 3.56
CA MET A 61 -22.96 0.00 3.70
C MET A 61 -22.96 0.46 5.18
N ASP A 62 -23.37 -0.40 6.12
CA ASP A 62 -23.40 -0.09 7.55
C ASP A 62 -21.99 0.12 8.14
N PHE A 63 -20.97 -0.40 7.46
CA PHE A 63 -19.56 -0.26 7.85
C PHE A 63 -18.93 1.05 7.36
N LEU A 64 -19.58 1.79 6.46
CA LEU A 64 -19.10 3.07 5.96
C LEU A 64 -19.33 4.20 6.98
N PRO A 65 -18.51 5.26 6.97
CA PRO A 65 -18.74 6.40 7.84
C PRO A 65 -20.05 7.10 7.48
N THR A 66 -20.65 7.73 8.48
CA THR A 66 -21.88 8.50 8.39
C THR A 66 -21.57 9.99 8.49
N ARG A 67 -22.54 10.85 8.15
CA ARG A 67 -22.36 12.32 8.27
C ARG A 67 -21.97 12.76 9.68
N ALA A 68 -22.41 12.03 10.72
CA ALA A 68 -22.10 12.30 12.12
C ALA A 68 -20.64 11.99 12.51
N ASP A 69 -19.92 11.23 11.67
CA ASP A 69 -18.50 10.93 11.86
C ASP A 69 -17.60 12.11 11.44
N PHE A 70 -18.15 13.13 10.78
CA PHE A 70 -17.42 14.29 10.27
C PHE A 70 -17.88 15.60 10.91
N PRO A 71 -17.04 16.66 10.89
CA PRO A 71 -17.42 17.99 11.36
C PRO A 71 -18.71 18.49 10.69
N LYS A 72 -19.55 19.21 11.45
CA LYS A 72 -20.79 19.80 10.90
C LYS A 72 -20.52 20.78 9.75
N SER A 73 -19.34 21.39 9.72
CA SER A 73 -18.88 22.29 8.67
C SER A 73 -18.57 21.61 7.32
N LEU A 74 -18.60 20.27 7.21
CA LEU A 74 -18.41 19.57 5.94
C LEU A 74 -19.47 19.99 4.90
N THR A 75 -19.01 20.44 3.73
CA THR A 75 -19.85 20.98 2.65
C THR A 75 -20.36 19.88 1.73
N GLY A 76 -19.53 18.88 1.42
CA GLY A 76 -19.89 17.72 0.60
C GLY A 76 -19.77 16.40 1.36
N PHE A 77 -20.84 15.61 1.32
CA PHE A 77 -20.87 14.23 1.82
C PHE A 77 -21.79 13.43 0.92
N VAL A 78 -21.22 12.45 0.21
CA VAL A 78 -21.97 11.61 -0.71
C VAL A 78 -21.69 10.15 -0.36
N THR A 79 -22.76 9.38 -0.21
CA THR A 79 -22.70 7.93 -0.08
C THR A 79 -23.14 7.32 -1.40
N LEU A 80 -22.35 6.39 -1.93
CA LEU A 80 -22.57 5.72 -3.20
C LEU A 80 -22.70 4.21 -2.95
N THR A 81 -23.77 3.61 -3.47
CA THR A 81 -23.91 2.13 -3.52
C THR A 81 -23.05 1.54 -4.64
N ALA A 82 -22.90 0.21 -4.67
CA ALA A 82 -22.24 -0.51 -5.76
C ALA A 82 -22.80 -0.13 -7.15
N GLU A 83 -24.11 0.06 -7.29
CA GLU A 83 -24.76 0.47 -8.54
C GLU A 83 -24.33 1.88 -8.94
N GLN A 84 -24.41 2.83 -8.01
CA GLN A 84 -24.06 4.22 -8.25
C GLN A 84 -22.57 4.38 -8.56
N LEU A 85 -21.71 3.54 -7.98
CA LEU A 85 -20.29 3.51 -8.30
C LEU A 85 -19.99 3.09 -9.74
N ARG A 86 -20.84 2.26 -10.37
CA ARG A 86 -20.71 1.93 -11.80
C ARG A 86 -21.03 3.12 -12.69
N GLU A 87 -21.96 3.97 -12.26
CA GLU A 87 -22.35 5.19 -12.97
C GLU A 87 -21.39 6.36 -12.71
N GLN A 88 -20.79 6.41 -11.50
CA GLN A 88 -19.93 7.49 -11.02
C GLN A 88 -18.61 6.92 -10.44
N PRO A 89 -17.81 6.21 -11.26
CA PRO A 89 -16.58 5.60 -10.79
C PRO A 89 -15.60 6.65 -10.30
N GLU A 90 -14.75 6.27 -9.36
CA GLU A 90 -13.60 7.08 -8.96
C GLU A 90 -12.74 7.38 -10.21
N GLN A 91 -12.18 8.58 -10.29
CA GLN A 91 -11.38 8.96 -11.46
C GLN A 91 -10.02 8.28 -11.40
N ALA A 92 -9.62 7.66 -12.51
CA ALA A 92 -8.30 7.04 -12.62
C ALA A 92 -7.18 8.09 -12.56
N LEU A 93 -6.14 7.85 -11.76
CA LEU A 93 -4.86 8.50 -12.01
C LEU A 93 -4.24 7.83 -13.23
N LYS A 94 -4.09 8.58 -14.32
CA LYS A 94 -3.51 8.11 -15.59
C LYS A 94 -1.99 7.97 -15.48
N THR A 95 -1.51 7.09 -14.62
CA THR A 95 -0.07 6.87 -14.40
C THR A 95 0.58 6.15 -15.58
N ASP A 96 1.86 6.41 -15.79
CA ASP A 96 2.74 5.62 -16.65
C ASP A 96 3.91 5.07 -15.82
N PRO A 97 3.95 3.76 -15.54
CA PRO A 97 3.06 2.73 -16.09
C PRO A 97 1.68 2.66 -15.37
N PRO A 98 0.61 2.16 -16.02
CA PRO A 98 -0.76 2.22 -15.48
C PRO A 98 -0.99 1.40 -14.20
N GLN A 99 -0.23 0.34 -13.98
CA GLN A 99 -0.32 -0.48 -12.76
C GLN A 99 0.06 0.29 -11.49
N CYS A 100 0.75 1.42 -11.63
CA CYS A 100 1.15 2.27 -10.51
C CYS A 100 0.05 3.24 -10.05
N ASP A 101 -1.16 3.16 -10.58
CA ASP A 101 -2.30 3.93 -10.07
C ASP A 101 -2.74 3.39 -8.69
N PRO A 102 -2.52 4.13 -7.60
CA PRO A 102 -2.88 3.67 -6.25
C PRO A 102 -4.38 3.68 -5.98
N THR A 103 -5.17 4.33 -6.84
CA THR A 103 -6.64 4.38 -6.71
C THR A 103 -7.34 3.27 -7.48
N SER A 104 -6.62 2.46 -8.26
CA SER A 104 -7.19 1.34 -9.00
C SER A 104 -8.04 0.39 -8.15
N PRO A 105 -7.71 0.08 -6.88
CA PRO A 105 -8.54 -0.80 -6.05
C PRO A 105 -9.92 -0.22 -5.73
N LEU A 106 -10.04 1.10 -5.63
CA LEU A 106 -11.32 1.81 -5.37
C LEU A 106 -12.28 1.73 -6.57
N ARG A 107 -11.76 1.38 -7.74
CA ARG A 107 -12.53 1.24 -8.99
C ARG A 107 -12.88 -0.22 -9.30
N GLY A 108 -12.43 -1.15 -8.45
CA GLY A 108 -12.68 -2.58 -8.62
C GLY A 108 -14.15 -2.93 -8.46
N SER A 109 -14.61 -3.94 -9.19
CA SER A 109 -15.97 -4.48 -9.05
C SER A 109 -16.26 -5.12 -7.69
N ALA A 110 -15.23 -5.29 -6.86
CA ALA A 110 -15.33 -5.79 -5.49
C ALA A 110 -15.79 -4.73 -4.48
N ILE A 111 -15.78 -3.43 -4.85
CA ILE A 111 -16.28 -2.37 -3.98
C ILE A 111 -17.81 -2.44 -3.91
N LEU A 112 -18.33 -2.54 -2.69
CA LEU A 112 -19.75 -2.68 -2.39
C LEU A 112 -20.41 -1.35 -2.01
N GLY A 113 -19.59 -0.36 -1.64
CA GLY A 113 -20.04 0.99 -1.35
C GLY A 113 -18.90 1.93 -1.05
N GLU A 114 -19.19 3.23 -1.15
CA GLU A 114 -18.22 4.28 -0.94
C GLU A 114 -18.85 5.52 -0.31
N VAL A 115 -18.05 6.25 0.47
CA VAL A 115 -18.37 7.59 0.94
C VAL A 115 -17.29 8.54 0.44
N ARG A 116 -17.69 9.61 -0.25
CA ARG A 116 -16.84 10.73 -0.68
C ARG A 116 -17.19 11.96 0.14
N THR A 117 -16.17 12.71 0.53
CA THR A 117 -16.31 13.97 1.27
C THR A 117 -15.53 15.07 0.57
N ASP A 118 -16.06 16.29 0.59
CA ASP A 118 -15.41 17.47 0.01
C ASP A 118 -14.78 18.36 1.07
N ILE A 119 -13.84 19.20 0.62
CA ILE A 119 -13.02 20.09 1.43
C ILE A 119 -13.87 21.20 2.08
N VAL A 120 -13.58 21.54 3.35
CA VAL A 120 -14.20 22.65 4.11
C VAL A 120 -13.37 23.93 4.04
N ALA A 121 -12.05 23.80 3.99
CA ALA A 121 -11.09 24.90 3.97
C ALA A 121 -9.78 24.44 3.32
N ALA A 122 -8.93 25.38 2.86
CA ALA A 122 -7.64 25.11 2.23
C ALA A 122 -6.66 24.25 3.08
N SER A 123 -6.96 24.02 4.36
CA SER A 123 -6.19 23.20 5.29
C SER A 123 -6.87 21.88 5.69
N SER A 124 -7.99 21.52 5.07
CA SER A 124 -8.74 20.29 5.40
C SER A 124 -8.64 19.27 4.28
N SER A 125 -8.48 18.00 4.65
CA SER A 125 -8.36 16.90 3.70
C SER A 125 -9.73 16.39 3.25
N ALA A 126 -9.85 16.08 1.97
CA ALA A 126 -10.97 15.32 1.44
C ALA A 126 -10.74 13.82 1.68
N TYR A 127 -11.78 13.08 2.02
CA TYR A 127 -11.70 11.64 2.26
C TYR A 127 -12.60 10.86 1.33
N THR A 128 -12.08 9.75 0.82
CA THR A 128 -12.84 8.65 0.24
C THR A 128 -12.70 7.42 1.14
N PHE A 129 -13.82 6.82 1.53
CA PHE A 129 -13.86 5.54 2.24
C PHE A 129 -14.64 4.54 1.41
N ALA A 130 -14.06 3.40 1.07
CA ALA A 130 -14.72 2.36 0.32
C ALA A 130 -14.71 1.04 1.07
N VAL A 131 -15.77 0.26 0.94
CA VAL A 131 -15.90 -1.04 1.59
C VAL A 131 -16.00 -2.14 0.53
N ALA A 132 -15.33 -3.25 0.78
CA ALA A 132 -15.36 -4.45 -0.05
C ALA A 132 -15.47 -5.71 0.80
N ARG A 133 -15.96 -6.79 0.18
CA ARG A 133 -15.87 -8.13 0.74
C ARG A 133 -14.51 -8.73 0.41
N GLU A 134 -13.83 -9.27 1.41
CA GLU A 134 -12.69 -10.16 1.19
C GLU A 134 -13.13 -11.62 1.37
N SER A 135 -13.25 -12.34 0.25
CA SER A 135 -13.68 -13.74 0.24
C SER A 135 -12.54 -14.72 0.54
N SER A 136 -12.88 -15.98 0.82
CA SER A 136 -11.91 -17.04 1.10
C SER A 136 -10.94 -17.23 -0.07
N GLY A 137 -9.66 -16.92 0.14
CA GLY A 137 -8.61 -17.01 -0.89
C GLY A 137 -8.20 -15.66 -1.48
N GLN A 138 -8.92 -14.57 -1.15
CA GLN A 138 -8.47 -13.21 -1.44
C GLN A 138 -7.58 -12.71 -0.31
N ASN A 139 -6.55 -11.96 -0.67
CA ASN A 139 -5.72 -11.23 0.28
C ASN A 139 -5.47 -9.83 -0.29
N LEU A 140 -6.42 -8.92 -0.09
CA LEU A 140 -6.41 -7.59 -0.68
C LEU A 140 -5.22 -6.76 -0.18
N VAL A 141 -4.77 -6.99 1.06
CA VAL A 141 -3.55 -6.37 1.60
C VAL A 141 -2.30 -6.84 0.84
N ALA A 142 -2.18 -8.14 0.57
CA ALA A 142 -1.05 -8.65 -0.21
C ALA A 142 -1.10 -8.21 -1.67
N ALA A 143 -2.30 -8.21 -2.28
CA ALA A 143 -2.49 -7.74 -3.66
C ALA A 143 -2.14 -6.25 -3.82
N LEU A 144 -2.60 -5.41 -2.89
CA LEU A 144 -2.25 -3.98 -2.88
C LEU A 144 -0.74 -3.78 -2.66
N ARG A 145 -0.14 -4.59 -1.80
CA ARG A 145 1.31 -4.57 -1.56
C ARG A 145 2.08 -4.91 -2.83
N GLU A 146 1.74 -6.02 -3.46
CA GLU A 146 2.39 -6.47 -4.71
C GLU A 146 2.29 -5.42 -5.81
N GLN A 147 1.14 -4.75 -5.92
CA GLN A 147 0.93 -3.68 -6.88
C GLN A 147 1.81 -2.45 -6.58
N LEU A 148 1.85 -1.98 -5.34
CA LEU A 148 2.44 -0.67 -5.00
C LEU A 148 3.91 -0.73 -4.59
N ASP A 149 4.39 -1.84 -4.01
CA ASP A 149 5.80 -1.99 -3.68
C ASP A 149 6.68 -2.04 -4.95
N GLY A 150 6.12 -2.47 -6.08
CA GLY A 150 6.76 -2.41 -7.39
C GLY A 150 6.73 -1.02 -8.06
N CYS A 151 6.07 -0.04 -7.46
CA CYS A 151 5.70 1.24 -8.08
C CYS A 151 6.20 2.45 -7.29
N SER A 152 7.52 2.56 -7.11
CA SER A 152 8.12 3.70 -6.38
C SER A 152 7.89 5.07 -7.04
N GLU A 153 7.91 5.12 -8.37
CA GLU A 153 7.68 6.33 -9.18
C GLU A 153 6.84 5.99 -10.42
N ALA A 154 5.94 6.90 -10.80
CA ALA A 154 5.22 6.86 -12.07
C ALA A 154 5.04 8.26 -12.67
N THR A 155 5.00 8.36 -13.99
CA THR A 155 4.75 9.65 -14.66
C THR A 155 3.25 9.93 -14.68
N LEU A 156 2.85 11.18 -14.47
CA LEU A 156 1.47 11.64 -14.61
C LEU A 156 1.32 12.51 -15.87
N PRO A 157 0.10 12.60 -16.44
CA PRO A 157 -0.12 13.49 -17.56
C PRO A 157 0.18 14.93 -17.14
N PRO A 158 0.67 15.76 -18.07
CA PRO A 158 0.96 17.14 -17.76
C PRO A 158 -0.26 17.86 -17.18
N ALA A 159 -0.05 18.68 -16.16
CA ALA A 159 -1.07 19.64 -15.76
C ALA A 159 -1.03 20.83 -16.72
N VAL A 160 -2.18 21.21 -17.27
CA VAL A 160 -2.32 22.45 -18.04
C VAL A 160 -2.82 23.53 -17.09
N GLY A 161 -1.88 24.32 -16.56
CA GLY A 161 -2.16 25.49 -15.74
C GLY A 161 -1.81 26.77 -16.49
N GLY A 162 -2.76 27.34 -17.24
CA GLY A 162 -2.49 28.55 -18.02
C GLY A 162 -1.69 28.30 -19.30
N ARG A 163 -0.51 28.93 -19.44
CA ARG A 163 0.34 28.88 -20.65
C ARG A 163 1.51 27.89 -20.58
N GLU A 164 1.71 27.21 -19.44
CA GLU A 164 2.82 26.26 -19.25
C GLU A 164 2.31 24.82 -19.11
N THR A 165 3.02 23.90 -19.76
CA THR A 165 2.80 22.45 -19.68
C THR A 165 3.88 21.86 -18.79
N ARG A 166 3.54 21.44 -17.57
CA ARG A 166 4.51 20.88 -16.62
C ARG A 166 4.35 19.37 -16.51
N GLN A 167 5.48 18.67 -16.60
CA GLN A 167 5.51 17.23 -16.35
C GLN A 167 5.39 16.98 -14.85
N ARG A 168 4.56 16.00 -14.48
CA ARG A 168 4.31 15.63 -13.09
C ARG A 168 4.72 14.19 -12.85
N LYS A 169 5.12 13.89 -11.63
CA LYS A 169 5.47 12.57 -11.18
C LYS A 169 4.66 12.22 -9.94
N LEU A 170 4.36 10.94 -9.81
CA LEU A 170 3.74 10.32 -8.65
C LEU A 170 4.81 9.48 -7.96
N LEU A 171 5.04 9.76 -6.68
CA LEU A 171 5.94 9.01 -5.82
C LEU A 171 5.09 8.22 -4.83
N VAL A 172 5.31 6.91 -4.75
CA VAL A 172 4.63 6.04 -3.78
C VAL A 172 5.62 5.59 -2.73
N GLN A 173 5.27 5.83 -1.47
CA GLN A 173 6.08 5.45 -0.33
C GLN A 173 5.23 4.64 0.64
N ARG A 174 5.71 3.43 0.98
CA ARG A 174 5.08 2.65 2.05
C ARG A 174 5.25 3.36 3.39
N LEU A 175 4.15 3.46 4.12
CA LEU A 175 4.12 3.96 5.49
C LEU A 175 4.09 2.78 6.48
N PRO A 176 4.35 3.02 7.78
CA PRO A 176 4.04 2.05 8.81
C PRO A 176 2.59 1.56 8.69
N ASP A 177 2.39 0.26 8.91
CA ASP A 177 1.04 -0.31 8.87
C ASP A 177 0.23 0.31 10.04
N PRO A 178 -1.01 0.79 9.80
CA PRO A 178 -1.74 1.55 10.79
C PRO A 178 -2.21 0.67 11.95
N ASP A 179 -1.99 1.12 13.19
CA ASP A 179 -2.40 0.42 14.41
C ASP A 179 -3.85 0.76 14.78
N VAL A 180 -4.77 0.23 13.97
CA VAL A 180 -6.22 0.47 14.10
C VAL A 180 -6.98 -0.73 14.63
N GLY A 181 -6.25 -1.75 15.12
CA GLY A 181 -6.84 -3.02 15.56
C GLY A 181 -7.46 -3.83 14.42
N ALA A 182 -6.97 -3.69 13.19
CA ALA A 182 -7.38 -4.54 12.06
C ALA A 182 -6.68 -5.91 12.11
N ASP A 183 -7.25 -6.92 11.44
CA ASP A 183 -6.59 -8.24 11.36
C ASP A 183 -5.37 -8.17 10.42
N ARG A 184 -5.48 -7.36 9.36
CA ARG A 184 -4.38 -6.94 8.50
C ARG A 184 -4.59 -5.49 8.09
N SER A 185 -3.50 -4.75 7.92
CA SER A 185 -3.55 -3.40 7.38
C SER A 185 -2.31 -3.09 6.55
N ILE A 186 -2.41 -2.06 5.71
CA ILE A 186 -1.29 -1.49 4.97
C ILE A 186 -1.57 -0.03 4.64
N SER A 187 -0.54 0.80 4.54
CA SER A 187 -0.68 2.20 4.17
C SER A 187 0.45 2.70 3.27
N TYR A 188 0.10 3.65 2.41
CA TYR A 188 1.02 4.31 1.48
C TYR A 188 0.79 5.83 1.49
N ALA A 189 1.87 6.58 1.45
CA ALA A 189 1.87 7.98 1.05
C ALA A 189 2.04 8.05 -0.48
N ILE A 190 1.22 8.87 -1.12
CA ILE A 190 1.23 9.13 -2.55
C ILE A 190 1.50 10.62 -2.70
N LYS A 191 2.67 10.97 -3.24
CA LYS A 191 3.07 12.36 -3.44
C LYS A 191 3.06 12.68 -4.92
N ILE A 192 2.34 13.73 -5.31
CA ILE A 192 2.36 14.26 -6.66
C ILE A 192 3.23 15.52 -6.64
N VAL A 193 4.30 15.49 -7.43
CA VAL A 193 5.31 16.55 -7.51
C VAL A 193 5.55 16.93 -8.96
N ASP A 194 6.01 18.16 -9.20
CA ASP A 194 6.48 18.58 -10.51
C ASP A 194 7.85 17.95 -10.81
N ALA A 195 8.06 17.52 -12.05
CA ALA A 195 9.27 16.82 -12.47
C ALA A 195 10.53 17.72 -12.53
N SER A 196 10.36 19.05 -12.51
CA SER A 196 11.45 20.04 -12.60
C SER A 196 12.25 20.22 -11.31
N GLY A 197 11.95 19.46 -10.25
CA GLY A 197 12.76 19.36 -9.03
C GLY A 197 12.36 20.32 -7.91
N ASP A 198 12.67 19.91 -6.68
CA ASP A 198 12.35 20.57 -5.40
C ASP A 198 13.03 21.94 -5.17
N GLY A 199 13.36 22.69 -6.23
CA GLY A 199 14.15 23.92 -6.17
C GLY A 199 13.46 25.14 -6.79
N ASP A 200 13.22 26.14 -5.95
CA ASP A 200 12.95 27.56 -6.21
C ASP A 200 11.61 27.99 -6.85
N ASP A 201 11.02 29.00 -6.18
CA ASP A 201 9.90 29.91 -6.51
C ASP A 201 8.53 29.32 -6.93
N ASP A 202 8.47 28.18 -7.60
CA ASP A 202 7.22 27.67 -8.18
C ASP A 202 6.41 26.76 -7.25
N ALA A 203 6.99 26.25 -6.16
CA ALA A 203 6.29 25.41 -5.19
C ALA A 203 5.15 26.15 -4.46
N VAL A 204 5.18 27.49 -4.46
CA VAL A 204 4.09 28.33 -3.95
C VAL A 204 2.89 28.32 -4.89
N LEU A 205 3.14 28.26 -6.20
CA LEU A 205 2.11 28.26 -7.24
C LEU A 205 1.55 26.86 -7.49
N TYR A 206 2.40 25.83 -7.35
CA TYR A 206 2.05 24.42 -7.58
C TYR A 206 2.53 23.58 -6.40
N PRO A 207 1.83 23.65 -5.25
CA PRO A 207 2.24 22.92 -4.06
C PRO A 207 2.16 21.40 -4.31
N PRO A 208 3.13 20.62 -3.80
CA PRO A 208 3.09 19.17 -3.90
C PRO A 208 1.83 18.65 -3.21
N GLN A 209 1.10 17.77 -3.90
CA GLN A 209 -0.09 17.15 -3.34
C GLN A 209 0.33 15.87 -2.63
N THR A 210 -0.15 15.68 -1.41
CA THR A 210 0.08 14.44 -0.67
C THR A 210 -1.26 13.80 -0.36
N HIS A 211 -1.40 12.54 -0.76
CA HIS A 211 -2.52 11.69 -0.41
C HIS A 211 -2.01 10.53 0.44
N ILE A 212 -2.87 10.01 1.31
CA ILE A 212 -2.55 8.84 2.11
C ILE A 212 -3.63 7.79 1.91
N LEU A 213 -3.22 6.65 1.36
CA LEU A 213 -4.04 5.47 1.19
C LEU A 213 -3.79 4.52 2.36
N ALA A 214 -4.86 3.96 2.92
CA ALA A 214 -4.81 2.84 3.84
C ALA A 214 -5.86 1.80 3.45
N LEU A 215 -5.51 0.54 3.68
CA LEU A 215 -6.44 -0.58 3.62
C LEU A 215 -6.38 -1.30 4.97
N ALA A 216 -7.54 -1.53 5.57
CA ALA A 216 -7.71 -2.34 6.78
C ALA A 216 -8.69 -3.49 6.50
N VAL A 217 -8.32 -4.71 6.87
CA VAL A 217 -9.17 -5.89 6.75
C VAL A 217 -9.51 -6.42 8.12
N VAL A 218 -10.81 -6.62 8.37
CA VAL A 218 -11.36 -7.07 9.64
C VAL A 218 -12.44 -8.11 9.35
N ARG A 219 -12.27 -9.34 9.83
CA ARG A 219 -13.33 -10.36 9.78
C ARG A 219 -13.93 -10.59 8.37
N GLY A 220 -13.14 -10.40 7.30
CA GLY A 220 -13.58 -10.54 5.91
C GLY A 220 -14.21 -9.28 5.29
N VAL A 221 -14.21 -8.16 6.00
CA VAL A 221 -14.57 -6.83 5.48
C VAL A 221 -13.28 -6.06 5.22
N ALA A 222 -13.10 -5.56 4.01
CA ALA A 222 -12.00 -4.69 3.62
C ALA A 222 -12.48 -3.25 3.57
N LEU A 223 -11.78 -2.35 4.25
CA LEU A 223 -12.07 -0.93 4.33
C LEU A 223 -10.88 -0.16 3.77
N TYR A 224 -11.09 0.47 2.62
CA TYR A 224 -10.16 1.40 2.02
C TYR A 224 -10.43 2.80 2.54
N SER A 225 -9.36 3.55 2.79
CA SER A 225 -9.40 4.96 3.17
C SER A 225 -8.36 5.72 2.35
N LEU A 226 -8.80 6.71 1.60
CA LEU A 226 -7.95 7.62 0.84
C LEU A 226 -8.20 9.03 1.34
N ALA A 227 -7.20 9.60 2.02
CA ALA A 227 -7.20 11.01 2.41
C ALA A 227 -6.42 11.80 1.36
N ARG A 228 -7.00 12.87 0.80
CA ARG A 228 -6.39 13.71 -0.23
C ARG A 228 -5.98 15.07 0.34
N ASP A 229 -4.91 15.62 -0.21
CA ASP A 229 -4.36 16.94 0.15
C ASP A 229 -4.13 17.06 1.67
N THR A 230 -3.55 16.00 2.23
CA THR A 230 -3.17 15.92 3.63
C THR A 230 -1.78 16.49 3.83
N SER A 231 -1.59 17.38 4.81
CA SER A 231 -0.26 17.49 5.41
C SER A 231 0.07 16.15 6.08
N LEU A 232 1.30 15.66 5.90
CA LEU A 232 1.75 14.36 6.42
C LEU A 232 1.50 14.20 7.94
N VAL A 233 1.49 15.32 8.68
CA VAL A 233 1.36 15.34 10.14
C VAL A 233 -0.09 15.41 10.61
N PHE A 234 -0.94 16.26 10.03
CA PHE A 234 -2.32 16.42 10.52
C PHE A 234 -3.33 15.46 9.86
N GLY A 235 -3.04 14.95 8.65
CA GLY A 235 -3.93 14.02 7.96
C GLY A 235 -3.85 12.59 8.48
N ALA A 236 -2.69 12.16 8.97
CA ALA A 236 -2.47 10.79 9.44
C ALA A 236 -3.28 10.47 10.71
N ASP A 237 -3.21 11.34 11.73
CA ASP A 237 -3.88 11.13 13.02
C ASP A 237 -5.41 11.13 12.90
N GLY A 238 -5.98 12.10 12.17
CA GLY A 238 -7.44 12.19 11.98
C GLY A 238 -7.98 11.00 11.18
N ARG A 239 -7.25 10.57 10.16
CA ARG A 239 -7.57 9.38 9.37
C ARG A 239 -7.50 8.11 10.23
N GLU A 240 -6.43 7.92 11.00
CA GLU A 240 -6.27 6.71 11.82
C GLU A 240 -7.31 6.62 12.92
N GLN A 241 -7.67 7.75 13.55
CA GLN A 241 -8.78 7.79 14.50
C GLN A 241 -10.10 7.37 13.86
N LEU A 242 -10.42 7.91 12.67
CA LEU A 242 -11.64 7.54 11.95
C LEU A 242 -11.60 6.08 11.49
N LEU A 243 -10.48 5.61 10.95
CA LEU A 243 -10.27 4.24 10.52
C LEU A 243 -10.40 3.26 11.70
N SER A 244 -9.80 3.58 12.86
CA SER A 244 -9.93 2.83 14.11
C SER A 244 -11.39 2.76 14.59
N LYS A 245 -12.12 3.88 14.53
CA LYS A 245 -13.56 3.91 14.84
C LYS A 245 -14.37 2.97 13.94
N LEU A 246 -14.08 2.95 12.64
CA LEU A 246 -14.78 2.09 11.66
C LEU A 246 -14.41 0.62 11.85
N VAL A 247 -13.13 0.31 12.07
CA VAL A 247 -12.68 -1.05 12.43
C VAL A 247 -13.39 -1.54 13.69
N ARG A 248 -13.50 -0.70 14.70
CA ARG A 248 -14.23 -1.02 15.93
C ARG A 248 -15.72 -1.29 15.66
N ARG A 249 -16.36 -0.51 14.78
CA ARG A 249 -17.75 -0.73 14.35
C ARG A 249 -17.92 -2.12 13.72
N ILE A 250 -17.02 -2.50 12.79
CA ILE A 250 -17.04 -3.81 12.15
C ILE A 250 -16.87 -4.94 13.19
N ARG A 251 -15.98 -4.77 14.19
CA ARG A 251 -15.76 -5.79 15.23
C ARG A 251 -16.95 -5.99 16.17
N MET A 252 -17.84 -5.01 16.32
CA MET A 252 -19.03 -5.11 17.15
C MET A 252 -20.19 -5.84 16.48
N TYR A 253 -20.13 -5.98 15.16
CA TYR A 253 -21.03 -6.78 14.33
C TYR A 253 -20.66 -8.27 14.43
#